data_AF-A0A9E0J6P1-F1
#
_entry.id   AF-A0A9E0J6P1-F1
#
_cell.length_a   1.000
_cell.length_b   1.000
_cell.length_c   1.000
_cell.angle_alpha   90.00
_cell.angle_beta   90.00
_cell.angle_gamma   90.00
#
_symmetry.space_group_name_H-M   'P 1'
#
loop_
_entity.id
_entity.type
_entity.pdbx_description
1 polymer ?
#
loop_
_entity_poly.entity_id
_entity_poly.type
_entity_poly.pdbx_seq_one_letter_code
_entity_poly.pdbx_strand_id
1 'polypeptide(L)'
;MATLTAPMLAFGTKADRRQTPPGWQGNGKRFNEARGHLLAKQLGGSGSDPRNLVTLTQRPSNSPEMRSFEDRIKRQVRTGEVVEYSATSLYDRGVLPPSRILLTAFGSRSGPSARIVENPAGKRR
;
A
#
# COMPACT_ATOMS: atom_id res chain seq x y z
N MET A 1 10.94 0.86 -3.50
CA MET A 1 11.36 -0.33 -2.72
C MET A 1 11.83 0.12 -1.35
N ALA A 2 11.72 -0.74 -0.34
CA ALA A 2 12.21 -0.53 1.02
C ALA A 2 12.72 -1.86 1.61
N THR A 3 13.89 -1.84 2.21
CA THR A 3 14.40 -2.92 3.06
C THR A 3 13.71 -2.86 4.41
N LEU A 4 13.01 -3.91 4.82
CA LEU A 4 12.26 -3.97 6.07
C LEU A 4 13.05 -4.75 7.13
N THR A 5 13.18 -4.14 8.31
CA THR A 5 13.77 -4.76 9.51
C THR A 5 12.86 -4.58 10.71
N ALA A 6 13.04 -5.41 11.75
CA ALA A 6 12.17 -5.39 12.94
C ALA A 6 12.01 -3.99 13.59
N PRO A 7 13.08 -3.18 13.75
CA PRO A 7 12.94 -1.82 14.30
C PRO A 7 12.02 -0.91 13.48
N MET A 8 11.95 -1.08 12.16
CA MET A 8 11.16 -0.21 11.28
C MET A 8 9.65 -0.27 11.56
N LEU A 9 9.17 -1.39 12.09
CA LEU A 9 7.75 -1.60 12.37
C LEU A 9 7.16 -0.63 13.40
N ALA A 10 8.00 0.11 14.13
CA ALA A 10 7.60 1.09 15.15
C ALA A 10 7.41 2.52 14.61
N PHE A 11 7.91 2.85 13.41
CA PHE A 11 8.02 4.26 12.97
C PHE A 11 6.91 4.75 12.03
N GLY A 12 6.04 3.87 11.53
CA GLY A 12 5.04 4.28 10.57
C GLY A 12 3.88 5.07 11.16
N THR A 13 3.29 5.94 10.36
CA THR A 13 2.26 6.90 10.80
C THR A 13 0.95 6.72 10.04
N LYS A 14 -0.16 7.22 10.59
CA LYS A 14 -1.46 7.18 9.90
C LYS A 14 -1.42 8.14 8.70
N ALA A 15 -2.16 7.81 7.63
CA ALA A 15 -2.36 8.73 6.50
C ALA A 15 -2.90 10.07 7.01
N ASP A 16 -2.22 11.16 6.67
CA ASP A 16 -2.68 12.51 6.98
C ASP A 16 -3.98 12.75 6.20
N ARG A 17 -5.05 13.12 6.92
CA ARG A 17 -6.38 13.37 6.37
C ARG A 17 -6.41 14.57 5.43
N ARG A 18 -5.42 15.46 5.50
CA ARG A 18 -5.31 16.63 4.62
C ARG A 18 -4.73 16.28 3.25
N GLN A 19 -4.04 15.14 3.13
CA GLN A 19 -3.50 14.70 1.85
C GLN A 19 -4.63 14.35 0.89
N THR A 20 -4.47 14.72 -0.37
CA THR A 20 -5.41 14.42 -1.46
C THR A 20 -4.62 13.75 -2.60
N PRO A 21 -4.38 12.43 -2.50
CA PRO A 21 -3.59 11.74 -3.50
C PRO A 21 -4.23 11.87 -4.91
N PRO A 22 -3.44 11.75 -5.99
CA PRO A 22 -3.97 11.84 -7.34
C PRO A 22 -5.20 10.94 -7.56
N GLY A 23 -6.26 11.49 -8.15
CA GLY A 23 -7.55 10.81 -8.34
C GLY A 23 -8.52 10.83 -7.15
N TRP A 24 -8.22 11.56 -6.07
CA TRP A 24 -9.11 11.71 -4.91
C TRP A 24 -10.33 12.60 -5.22
N GLN A 25 -11.55 12.07 -5.05
CA GLN A 25 -12.81 12.77 -5.36
C GLN A 25 -13.37 13.59 -4.19
N GLY A 26 -12.70 13.59 -3.03
CA GLY A 26 -13.06 14.48 -1.93
C GLY A 26 -13.96 13.86 -0.86
N ASN A 27 -14.42 12.62 -1.00
CA ASN A 27 -15.32 12.01 -0.02
C ASN A 27 -15.06 10.51 0.20
N GLY A 28 -14.09 10.22 1.07
CA GLY A 28 -13.64 8.86 1.36
C GLY A 28 -14.74 7.86 1.67
N LYS A 29 -15.74 8.22 2.49
CA LYS A 29 -16.82 7.28 2.83
C LYS A 29 -17.82 7.13 1.69
N ARG A 30 -18.31 8.24 1.12
CA ARG A 30 -19.35 8.21 0.09
C ARG A 30 -18.86 7.57 -1.20
N PHE A 31 -17.59 7.76 -1.54
CA PHE A 31 -16.97 7.25 -2.78
C PHE A 31 -16.11 6.01 -2.55
N ASN A 32 -16.14 5.44 -1.33
CA ASN A 32 -15.35 4.25 -0.97
C ASN A 32 -13.85 4.45 -1.28
N GLU A 33 -13.29 5.60 -0.90
CA GLU A 33 -11.90 5.97 -1.16
C GLU A 33 -11.05 5.87 0.12
N ALA A 34 -9.81 5.44 -0.09
CA ALA A 34 -8.76 5.35 0.90
C ALA A 34 -7.56 6.17 0.46
N ARG A 35 -6.87 6.76 1.44
CA ARG A 35 -5.48 7.18 1.29
C ARG A 35 -4.61 5.95 1.51
N GLY A 36 -4.52 5.11 0.48
CA GLY A 36 -3.78 3.87 0.49
C GLY A 36 -2.29 4.16 0.60
N HIS A 37 -1.63 3.57 1.60
CA HIS A 37 -0.18 3.65 1.66
C HIS A 37 0.44 2.74 0.60
N LEU A 38 1.59 3.10 0.04
CA LEU A 38 2.41 2.18 -0.74
C LEU A 38 3.28 1.31 0.18
N LEU A 39 3.93 1.94 1.16
CA LEU A 39 4.51 1.29 2.33
C LEU A 39 3.57 1.51 3.51
N ALA A 40 2.86 0.47 3.95
CA ALA A 40 1.95 0.61 5.08
C ALA A 40 2.62 1.09 6.36
N LYS A 41 1.86 1.84 7.17
CA LYS A 41 2.27 2.29 8.50
C LYS A 41 2.82 1.17 9.38
N GLN A 42 2.28 -0.04 9.25
CA GLN A 42 2.68 -1.16 10.09
C GLN A 42 4.00 -1.81 9.66
N LEU A 43 4.50 -1.41 8.50
CA LEU A 43 5.81 -1.74 7.95
C LEU A 43 6.78 -0.55 8.05
N GLY A 44 6.40 0.53 8.76
CA GLY A 44 7.24 1.72 8.95
C GLY A 44 6.96 2.89 8.01
N GLY A 45 5.96 2.79 7.12
CA GLY A 45 5.71 3.86 6.15
C GLY A 45 5.06 5.11 6.75
N SER A 46 5.48 6.27 6.22
CA SER A 46 4.94 7.57 6.63
C SER A 46 3.62 7.86 5.93
N GLY A 47 2.60 8.23 6.70
CA GLY A 47 1.34 8.73 6.17
C GLY A 47 1.32 10.24 5.94
N SER A 48 2.39 10.97 6.26
CA SER A 48 2.52 12.40 5.93
C SER A 48 3.28 12.64 4.62
N ASP A 49 4.07 11.66 4.14
CA ASP A 49 4.74 11.76 2.84
C ASP A 49 3.72 11.56 1.70
N PRO A 50 3.44 12.59 0.87
CA PRO A 50 2.48 12.46 -0.22
C PRO A 50 2.91 11.43 -1.27
N ARG A 51 4.21 11.14 -1.41
CA ARG A 51 4.73 10.14 -2.35
C ARG A 51 4.41 8.70 -1.91
N ASN A 52 4.07 8.51 -0.64
CA ASN A 52 3.69 7.21 -0.08
C ASN A 52 2.17 6.97 -0.14
N LEU A 53 1.37 7.91 -0.65
CA LEU A 53 -0.08 7.79 -0.67
C LEU A 53 -0.63 7.80 -2.08
N VAL A 54 -1.56 6.88 -2.34
CA VAL A 54 -2.36 6.81 -3.56
C VAL A 54 -3.83 6.66 -3.22
N THR A 55 -4.71 7.12 -4.11
CA THR A 55 -6.14 6.92 -3.95
C THR A 55 -6.48 5.47 -4.31
N LEU A 56 -7.01 4.72 -3.35
CA LEU A 56 -7.47 3.34 -3.53
C LEU A 56 -8.95 3.23 -3.20
N THR A 57 -9.61 2.23 -3.77
CA THR A 57 -10.88 1.75 -3.26
C THR A 57 -10.67 1.20 -1.84
N GLN A 58 -11.40 1.74 -0.85
CA GLN A 58 -11.25 1.37 0.55
C GLN A 58 -11.60 -0.11 0.79
N ARG A 59 -12.69 -0.58 0.17
CA ARG A 59 -13.04 -2.01 0.11
C ARG A 59 -13.30 -2.44 -1.35
N PRO A 60 -12.63 -3.49 -1.87
CA PRO A 60 -11.76 -4.44 -1.15
C PRO A 60 -10.26 -4.10 -1.19
N SER A 61 -9.82 -3.11 -1.96
CA SER A 61 -8.40 -2.95 -2.34
C SER A 61 -7.49 -2.59 -1.16
N ASN A 62 -7.77 -1.48 -0.46
CA ASN A 62 -7.00 -1.09 0.74
C ASN A 62 -7.18 -2.11 1.87
N SER A 63 -8.39 -2.67 2.00
CA SER A 63 -8.68 -3.78 2.92
C SER A 63 -9.84 -4.63 2.40
N PRO A 64 -9.72 -5.97 2.39
CA PRO A 64 -8.65 -6.76 3.01
C PRO A 64 -7.42 -7.05 2.11
N GLU A 65 -7.45 -6.74 0.82
CA GLU A 65 -6.49 -7.30 -0.16
C GLU A 65 -5.05 -6.89 0.10
N MET A 66 -4.77 -5.59 0.10
CA MET A 66 -3.43 -5.05 0.38
C MET A 66 -3.01 -5.35 1.82
N ARG A 67 -3.90 -5.06 2.78
CA ARG A 67 -3.63 -5.26 4.21
C ARG A 67 -3.21 -6.69 4.54
N SER A 68 -3.86 -7.71 3.98
CA SER A 68 -3.55 -9.10 4.32
C SER A 68 -2.17 -9.55 3.82
N PHE A 69 -1.72 -9.01 2.67
CA PHE A 69 -0.36 -9.23 2.19
C PHE A 69 0.66 -8.58 3.15
N GLU A 70 0.44 -7.31 3.50
CA GLU A 70 1.31 -6.57 4.42
C GLU A 70 1.33 -7.18 5.83
N ASP A 71 0.21 -7.71 6.32
CA ASP A 71 0.13 -8.42 7.60
C ASP A 71 1.01 -9.67 7.60
N ARG A 72 1.12 -10.37 6.46
CA ARG A 72 2.05 -11.51 6.30
C ARG A 72 3.50 -11.05 6.34
N ILE A 73 3.85 -10.00 5.60
CA ILE A 73 5.21 -9.45 5.58
C ILE A 73 5.63 -8.95 6.96
N LYS A 74 4.72 -8.27 7.67
CA LYS A 74 4.94 -7.84 9.04
C LYS A 74 5.28 -9.00 9.97
N ARG A 75 4.59 -10.14 9.86
CA ARG A 75 4.90 -11.34 10.66
C ARG A 75 6.31 -11.86 10.38
N GLN A 76 6.72 -11.92 9.12
CA GLN A 76 8.09 -12.32 8.74
C GLN A 76 9.14 -11.38 9.36
N VAL A 77 8.98 -10.07 9.15
CA VAL A 77 9.90 -9.04 9.66
C VAL A 77 9.99 -9.06 11.20
N ARG A 78 8.88 -9.31 11.89
CA ARG A 78 8.86 -9.46 13.36
C ARG A 78 9.72 -10.61 13.89
N THR A 79 9.94 -11.66 13.11
CA THR A 79 10.81 -12.78 13.49
C THR A 79 12.30 -12.53 13.22
N GLY A 80 12.67 -11.28 12.89
CA GLY A 80 14.03 -10.89 12.52
C GLY A 80 14.39 -11.16 11.06
N GLU A 81 13.42 -11.52 10.21
CA GLU A 81 13.68 -11.63 8.77
C GLU A 81 13.88 -10.25 8.15
N VAL A 82 14.87 -10.12 7.27
CA VAL A 82 15.03 -8.93 6.44
C VAL A 82 14.23 -9.15 5.16
N VAL A 83 13.35 -8.22 4.80
CA VAL A 83 12.48 -8.34 3.63
C VAL A 83 12.62 -7.12 2.74
N GLU A 84 12.99 -7.31 1.47
CA GLU A 84 12.89 -6.26 0.46
C GLU A 84 11.45 -6.17 -0.05
N TYR A 85 10.78 -5.05 0.20
CA TYR A 85 9.38 -4.83 -0.14
C TYR A 85 9.21 -3.71 -1.18
N SER A 86 8.29 -3.91 -2.12
CA SER A 86 7.88 -2.86 -3.05
C SER A 86 6.38 -2.92 -3.32
N ALA A 87 5.76 -1.74 -3.38
CA ALA A 87 4.42 -1.53 -3.90
C ALA A 87 4.50 -0.60 -5.12
N THR A 88 4.08 -1.11 -6.27
CA THR A 88 4.16 -0.42 -7.55
C THR A 88 2.77 -0.10 -8.06
N SER A 89 2.47 1.18 -8.25
CA SER A 89 1.21 1.64 -8.82
C SER A 89 1.20 1.42 -10.33
N LEU A 90 0.19 0.69 -10.83
CA LEU A 90 -0.01 0.44 -12.25
C LEU A 90 -1.21 1.26 -12.72
N TYR A 91 -1.00 2.12 -13.71
CA TYR A 91 -2.00 3.03 -14.25
C TYR A 91 -2.45 2.56 -15.62
N ASP A 92 -3.75 2.61 -15.88
CA ASP A 92 -4.26 2.53 -17.25
C ASP A 92 -4.05 3.89 -17.93
N ARG A 93 -3.91 3.92 -19.26
CA ARG A 93 -3.47 5.11 -20.02
C ARG A 93 -4.33 6.34 -19.72
N GLY A 94 -3.72 7.35 -19.09
CA GLY A 94 -4.34 8.65 -18.82
C GLY A 94 -5.39 8.66 -17.70
N VAL A 95 -5.47 7.60 -16.88
CA VAL A 95 -6.48 7.47 -15.82
C VAL A 95 -5.83 7.57 -14.44
N LEU A 96 -6.43 8.38 -13.57
CA LEU A 96 -6.18 8.40 -12.13
C LEU A 96 -7.47 8.02 -11.41
N PRO A 97 -7.44 7.27 -10.30
CA PRO A 97 -6.26 6.67 -9.61
C PRO A 97 -5.63 5.47 -10.36
N PRO A 98 -4.55 4.82 -9.85
CA PRO A 98 -4.02 3.60 -10.47
C PRO A 98 -5.08 2.51 -10.55
N SER A 99 -5.07 1.68 -11.61
CA SER A 99 -6.02 0.58 -11.80
C SER A 99 -5.65 -0.66 -10.96
N ARG A 100 -4.36 -0.81 -10.63
CA ARG A 100 -3.83 -1.93 -9.82
C ARG A 100 -2.62 -1.49 -9.00
N ILE A 101 -2.33 -2.23 -7.93
CA ILE A 101 -1.06 -2.17 -7.19
C ILE A 101 -0.38 -3.53 -7.26
N LEU A 102 0.87 -3.58 -7.71
CA LEU A 102 1.72 -4.77 -7.61
C LEU A 102 2.53 -4.71 -6.31
N LEU A 103 2.25 -5.63 -5.40
CA LEU A 103 3.01 -5.87 -4.17
C LEU A 103 4.02 -6.97 -4.43
N THR A 104 5.28 -6.74 -4.03
CA THR A 104 6.37 -7.71 -4.10
C THR A 104 7.15 -7.69 -2.79
N ALA A 105 7.62 -8.85 -2.38
CA ALA A 105 8.45 -9.01 -1.20
C ALA A 105 9.48 -10.12 -1.43
N PHE A 106 10.73 -9.90 -1.05
CA PHE A 106 11.80 -10.90 -1.08
C PHE A 106 12.39 -11.03 0.32
N GLY A 107 12.07 -12.13 0.99
CA GLY A 107 12.56 -12.40 2.33
C GLY A 107 13.91 -13.10 2.30
N SER A 108 14.81 -12.74 3.21
CA SER A 108 16.12 -13.38 3.33
C SER A 108 16.05 -14.88 3.72
N ARG A 109 14.88 -15.35 4.19
CA ARG A 109 14.62 -16.77 4.53
C ARG A 109 13.44 -17.37 3.77
N SER A 110 12.43 -16.58 3.43
CA SER A 110 11.15 -17.04 2.88
C SER A 110 11.02 -16.92 1.36
N GLY A 111 12.04 -16.39 0.68
CA GLY A 111 12.06 -16.26 -0.78
C GLY A 111 11.09 -15.19 -1.31
N PRO A 112 10.81 -15.18 -2.63
CA PRO A 112 9.96 -14.18 -3.27
C PRO A 112 8.46 -14.44 -3.02
N SER A 113 7.69 -13.37 -2.87
CA SER A 113 6.24 -13.42 -2.92
C SER A 113 5.67 -12.16 -3.57
N ALA A 114 4.55 -12.30 -4.28
CA ALA A 114 3.91 -11.20 -4.98
C ALA A 114 2.39 -11.27 -4.89
N ARG A 115 1.73 -10.12 -5.06
CA ARG A 115 0.28 -10.01 -5.20
C ARG A 115 -0.08 -8.80 -6.05
N ILE A 116 -1.01 -8.98 -6.98
CA ILE A 116 -1.69 -7.86 -7.65
C ILE A 116 -2.97 -7.56 -6.88
N VAL A 117 -3.13 -6.30 -6.49
CA VAL A 117 -4.36 -5.78 -5.87
C VAL A 117 -5.08 -4.94 -6.90
N GLU A 118 -6.28 -5.36 -7.29
CA GLU A 118 -7.16 -4.59 -8.18
C GLU A 118 -7.67 -3.34 -7.47
N ASN A 119 -7.68 -2.19 -8.16
CA ASN A 119 -8.26 -0.94 -7.70
C ASN A 119 -9.40 -0.51 -8.64
N PRO A 120 -10.67 -0.88 -8.34
CA PRO A 120 -11.82 -0.53 -9.16
C PRO A 120 -11.94 0.96 -9.47
N ALA A 121 -11.50 1.83 -8.57
CA ALA A 121 -11.54 3.29 -8.78
C ALA A 121 -10.70 3.75 -9.98
N GLY A 122 -9.64 3.02 -10.35
CA GLY A 122 -8.76 3.36 -11.46
C GLY A 122 -9.07 2.60 -12.76
N LYS A 123 -10.09 1.73 -12.77
CA LYS A 123 -10.51 1.04 -13.99
C LYS A 123 -11.35 1.98 -14.84
N ARG A 124 -11.08 1.99 -16.14
CA ARG A 124 -11.91 2.69 -17.12
C ARG A 124 -13.31 2.06 -17.08
N ARG A 125 -14.33 2.91 -16.90
CA ARG A 125 -15.74 2.52 -17.03
C ARG A 125 -16.11 2.42 -18.50
#